data_AF-A0A940B2A3-F1
#
_entry.id   AF-A0A940B2A3-F1
#
_cell.length_a   1.000
_cell.length_b   1.000
_cell.length_c   1.000
_cell.angle_alpha   90.00
_cell.angle_beta   90.00
_cell.angle_gamma   90.00
#
_symmetry.space_group_name_H-M   'P 1'
#
loop_
_entity.id
_entity.type
_entity.pdbx_description
1 polymer ?
#
loop_
_entity_poly.entity_id
_entity_poly.type
_entity_poly.pdbx_seq_one_letter_code
_entity_poly.pdbx_strand_id
1 'polypeptide(L)'
;MRDPALENKLSALRKFFRLYGSAAIAFSGGVDSTFLLKVAHDELGEKVLAASAVSILSPKRETEAAAAFCKKEGIRLVTIQIDPLKIHGF
;
A
#
# COMPACT_ATOMS: atom_id res chain seq x y z
N MET A 1 -10.48 -25.78 -8.62
CA MET A 1 -10.05 -25.87 -7.21
C MET A 1 -8.93 -24.84 -7.01
N ARG A 2 -8.92 -24.06 -5.93
CA ARG A 2 -7.80 -23.11 -5.68
C ARG A 2 -6.56 -23.89 -5.25
N ASP A 3 -5.39 -23.41 -5.65
CA ASP A 3 -4.09 -24.02 -5.31
C ASP A 3 -3.85 -23.96 -3.79
N PRO A 4 -3.69 -25.12 -3.10
CA PRO A 4 -3.41 -25.17 -1.66
C PRO A 4 -2.18 -24.36 -1.24
N ALA A 5 -1.16 -24.28 -2.09
CA ALA A 5 0.06 -23.52 -1.78
C ALA A 5 -0.22 -22.00 -1.73
N LEU A 6 -1.10 -21.50 -2.60
CA LEU A 6 -1.49 -20.08 -2.60
C LEU A 6 -2.35 -19.74 -1.37
N GLU A 7 -3.29 -20.59 -0.99
CA GLU A 7 -4.11 -20.39 0.20
C GLU A 7 -3.25 -20.38 1.48
N ASN A 8 -2.24 -21.25 1.54
CA ASN A 8 -1.29 -21.25 2.65
C ASN A 8 -0.48 -19.95 2.73
N LYS A 9 0.00 -19.43 1.61
CA LYS A 9 0.72 -18.13 1.56
C LYS A 9 -0.17 -16.97 2.00
N LEU A 10 -1.41 -16.92 1.53
CA LEU A 10 -2.36 -15.89 1.92
C LEU A 10 -2.72 -15.97 3.41
N SER A 11 -2.93 -17.19 3.94
CA SER A 11 -3.18 -17.40 5.37
C SER A 11 -2.01 -16.96 6.24
N ALA A 12 -0.77 -17.25 5.82
CA ALA A 12 0.43 -16.79 6.51
C ALA A 12 0.53 -15.26 6.51
N LEU A 13 0.27 -14.60 5.38
CA LEU A 13 0.28 -13.14 5.26
C LEU A 13 -0.78 -12.48 6.18
N ARG A 14 -2.00 -13.02 6.20
CA ARG A 14 -3.06 -12.52 7.10
C ARG A 14 -2.67 -12.66 8.57
N LYS A 15 -2.10 -13.81 8.95
CA LYS A 15 -1.58 -14.03 10.31
C LYS A 15 -0.46 -13.05 10.65
N PHE A 16 0.45 -12.78 9.71
CA PHE A 16 1.51 -11.80 9.87
C PHE A 16 0.93 -10.44 10.25
N PHE A 17 -0.03 -9.89 9.48
CA PHE A 17 -0.61 -8.59 9.81
C PHE A 17 -1.32 -8.58 11.16
N ARG A 18 -2.14 -9.59 11.46
CA ARG A 18 -2.83 -9.70 12.76
C ARG A 18 -1.86 -9.73 13.95
N LEU A 19 -0.68 -10.32 13.79
CA LEU A 19 0.35 -10.38 14.83
C LEU A 19 0.92 -8.99 15.18
N TYR A 20 1.13 -8.12 14.18
CA TYR A 20 1.65 -6.76 14.40
C TYR A 20 0.57 -5.77 14.84
N GLY A 21 -0.70 -5.99 14.45
CA GLY A 21 -1.84 -5.21 14.92
C GLY A 21 -2.00 -3.81 14.31
N SER A 22 -1.02 -3.29 13.57
CA SER A 22 -1.10 -2.06 12.76
C SER A 22 -0.03 -2.07 11.68
N ALA A 23 -0.21 -1.31 10.59
CA ALA A 23 0.77 -1.24 9.50
C ALA A 23 0.74 0.10 8.76
N ALA A 24 1.93 0.56 8.32
CA ALA A 24 2.08 1.55 7.27
C ALA A 24 2.65 0.85 6.03
N ILE A 25 1.94 0.91 4.91
CA ILE A 25 2.34 0.25 3.67
C ILE A 25 2.86 1.29 2.68
N ALA A 26 4.10 1.13 2.23
CA ALA A 26 4.62 1.90 1.10
C ALA A 26 3.80 1.57 -0.15
N PHE A 27 3.10 2.56 -0.68
CA PHE A 27 2.08 2.37 -1.70
C PHE A 27 2.42 3.15 -2.98
N SER A 28 2.71 2.40 -4.05
CA SER A 28 3.02 2.93 -5.37
C SER A 28 1.84 2.89 -6.35
N GLY A 29 0.74 2.21 -5.99
CA GLY A 29 -0.38 1.94 -6.90
C GLY A 29 -0.17 0.73 -7.81
N GLY A 30 0.99 0.07 -7.77
CA GLY A 30 1.24 -1.19 -8.46
C GLY A 30 0.50 -2.38 -7.83
N VAL A 31 0.35 -3.48 -8.58
CA VAL A 31 -0.43 -4.66 -8.16
C VAL A 31 0.05 -5.26 -6.84
N ASP A 32 1.36 -5.33 -6.60
CA ASP A 32 1.93 -5.92 -5.39
C ASP A 32 1.60 -5.08 -4.15
N SER A 33 1.87 -3.76 -4.22
CA SER A 33 1.58 -2.83 -3.12
C SER A 33 0.07 -2.71 -2.86
N THR A 34 -0.75 -2.78 -3.90
CA THR A 34 -2.22 -2.77 -3.80
C THR A 34 -2.73 -4.03 -3.12
N PHE A 35 -2.20 -5.20 -3.49
CA PHE A 35 -2.52 -6.48 -2.86
C PHE A 35 -2.16 -6.47 -1.37
N LEU A 36 -0.94 -6.08 -1.03
CA LEU A 36 -0.50 -6.01 0.38
C LEU A 36 -1.34 -5.01 1.18
N LEU A 37 -1.59 -3.83 0.63
CA LEU A 37 -2.39 -2.80 1.28
C LEU A 37 -3.83 -3.29 1.54
N LYS A 38 -4.44 -3.94 0.55
CA LYS A 38 -5.80 -4.45 0.67
C LYS A 38 -5.89 -5.59 1.69
N VAL A 39 -4.98 -6.56 1.64
CA VAL A 39 -4.95 -7.64 2.63
C VAL A 39 -4.69 -7.10 4.03
N ALA A 40 -3.79 -6.13 4.20
CA ALA A 40 -3.55 -5.50 5.50
C ALA A 40 -4.82 -4.81 6.02
N HIS A 41 -5.47 -3.99 5.18
CA HIS A 41 -6.69 -3.27 5.57
C HIS A 41 -7.86 -4.21 5.87
N ASP A 42 -8.04 -5.30 5.11
CA ASP A 42 -9.08 -6.29 5.39
C ASP A 42 -8.90 -6.98 6.76
N GLU A 43 -7.65 -7.12 7.22
CA GLU A 43 -7.31 -7.78 8.49
C GLU A 43 -7.25 -6.83 9.69
N LEU A 44 -6.90 -5.56 9.46
CA LEU A 44 -6.58 -4.59 10.52
C LEU A 44 -7.48 -3.34 10.52
N GLY A 45 -8.27 -3.13 9.47
CA GLY A 45 -9.16 -1.98 9.28
C GLY A 45 -8.43 -0.64 9.32
N GLU A 46 -8.96 0.30 10.09
CA GLU A 46 -8.44 1.67 10.27
C GLU A 46 -7.02 1.75 10.85
N LYS A 47 -6.45 0.63 11.32
CA LYS A 47 -5.06 0.57 11.83
C LYS A 47 -4.03 0.45 10.70
N VAL A 48 -4.45 0.64 9.45
CA VAL A 48 -3.59 0.62 8.26
C VAL A 48 -3.63 1.97 7.57
N LEU A 49 -2.46 2.45 7.18
CA LEU A 49 -2.34 3.58 6.27
C LEU A 49 -1.50 3.21 5.06
N ALA A 50 -1.86 3.79 3.92
CA ALA A 50 -1.03 3.82 2.72
C ALA A 50 -0.11 5.05 2.79
N ALA A 51 1.18 4.86 2.55
CA ALA A 51 2.17 5.93 2.46
C ALA A 51 2.72 5.98 1.03
N SER A 52 2.43 7.06 0.29
CA SER A 52 2.86 7.20 -1.10
C SER A 52 3.86 8.34 -1.23
N ALA A 53 5.04 8.02 -1.76
CA ALA A 53 6.04 8.99 -2.14
C ALA A 53 5.71 9.55 -3.53
N VAL A 54 5.53 10.87 -3.62
CA VAL A 54 5.18 11.56 -4.87
C VAL A 54 6.22 12.63 -5.13
N SER A 55 6.68 12.71 -6.38
CA SER A 55 7.60 13.76 -6.84
C SER A 55 7.04 14.46 -8.06
N ILE A 56 7.70 15.54 -8.47
CA ILE A 56 7.41 16.22 -9.75
C ILE A 56 7.56 15.31 -10.97
N LEU A 57 8.28 14.19 -10.84
CA LEU A 57 8.50 13.20 -11.89
C LEU A 57 7.43 12.10 -11.90
N SER A 58 6.61 12.00 -10.85
CA SER A 58 5.57 10.97 -10.75
C SER A 58 4.42 11.31 -11.70
N PRO A 59 4.03 10.41 -12.63
CA PRO A 59 2.90 10.66 -13.52
C PRO A 59 1.62 10.92 -12.73
N LYS A 60 0.96 12.05 -13.01
CA LYS A 60 -0.26 12.47 -12.29
C LYS A 60 -1.33 11.38 -12.27
N ARG A 61 -1.51 10.69 -13.40
CA ARG A 61 -2.46 9.57 -13.55
C ARG A 61 -2.23 8.46 -12.54
N GLU A 62 -0.98 8.13 -12.24
CA GLU A 62 -0.63 7.07 -11.27
C GLU A 62 -0.97 7.51 -9.85
N THR A 63 -0.62 8.75 -9.49
CA THR A 63 -0.94 9.31 -8.18
C THR A 63 -2.45 9.44 -7.95
N GLU A 64 -3.21 9.83 -8.98
CA GLU A 64 -4.67 9.92 -8.94
C GLU A 64 -5.32 8.54 -8.84
N ALA A 65 -4.82 7.54 -9.59
CA ALA A 65 -5.33 6.18 -9.51
C ALA A 65 -5.10 5.55 -8.12
N ALA A 66 -3.92 5.76 -7.54
CA ALA A 66 -3.60 5.34 -6.18
C ALA A 66 -4.55 6.00 -5.15
N ALA A 67 -4.75 7.32 -5.25
CA ALA A 67 -5.66 8.05 -4.38
C ALA A 67 -7.12 7.59 -4.54
N ALA A 68 -7.57 7.34 -5.77
CA ALA A 68 -8.91 6.84 -6.04
C ALA A 68 -9.14 5.45 -5.45
N PHE A 69 -8.14 4.55 -5.54
CA PHE A 69 -8.20 3.24 -4.91
C PHE A 69 -8.35 3.35 -3.39
N CYS A 70 -7.47 4.12 -2.72
CA CYS A 70 -7.56 4.31 -1.26
C CYS A 70 -8.91 4.89 -0.84
N LYS A 71 -9.42 5.89 -1.58
CA LYS A 71 -10.74 6.48 -1.30
C LYS A 71 -11.87 5.45 -1.44
N LYS A 72 -11.83 4.62 -2.47
CA LYS A 72 -12.85 3.58 -2.72
C LYS A 72 -12.86 2.54 -1.60
N GLU A 73 -11.70 2.13 -1.12
CA GLU A 73 -11.55 1.09 -0.09
C GLU A 73 -11.66 1.64 1.34
N GLY A 74 -11.80 2.95 1.53
CA GLY A 74 -11.84 3.56 2.87
C GLY A 74 -10.48 3.53 3.58
N ILE A 75 -9.39 3.57 2.83
CA ILE A 75 -8.03 3.51 3.36
C ILE A 75 -7.45 4.92 3.48
N ARG A 76 -6.89 5.24 4.65
CA ARG A 76 -6.15 6.49 4.85
C ARG A 76 -4.89 6.51 4.00
N LEU A 77 -4.79 7.48 3.08
CA LEU A 77 -3.60 7.74 2.27
C LEU A 77 -2.84 8.95 2.81
N VAL A 78 -1.54 8.78 3.04
CA VAL A 78 -0.59 9.83 3.37
C VAL A 78 0.35 10.01 2.18
N THR A 79 0.36 11.23 1.62
CA THR A 79 1.26 11.58 0.51
C THR A 79 2.48 12.31 1.04
N ILE A 80 3.67 11.83 0.69
CA ILE A 80 4.95 12.43 1.04
C ILE A 80 5.52 13.06 -0.23
N GLN A 81 5.67 14.38 -0.22
CA GLN A 81 6.28 15.09 -1.34
C GLN A 81 7.80 14.93 -1.29
N ILE A 82 8.38 14.41 -2.36
CA ILE A 82 9.81 14.23 -2.54
C ILE A 82 10.26 15.12 -3.69
N ASP A 83 11.28 15.94 -3.44
CA ASP A 83 11.98 16.68 -4.46
C ASP A 83 13.32 15.98 -4.75
N PRO A 84 13.40 15.12 -5.78
CA PRO A 84 14.62 14.37 -6.07
C PRO A 84 15.79 15.29 -6.40
N LEU A 85 15.54 16.53 -6.85
CA LEU A 85 16.58 17.49 -7.21
C LEU A 85 17.24 18.15 -5.99
N LYS A 86 16.71 17.95 -4.78
CA LYS A 86 17.27 18.49 -3.53
C LYS A 86 18.09 17.47 -2.73
N ILE A 87 18.17 16.22 -3.19
CA ILE A 87 18.93 15.17 -2.53
C ILE A 87 20.41 15.36 -2.89
N HIS A 88 21.22 15.79 -1.92
CA HIS A 88 22.65 16.00 -2.15
C HIS A 88 23.37 14.66 -2.37
N GLY A 89 24.10 14.54 -3.48
CA GLY A 89 24.89 13.34 -3.82
C GLY A 89 24.18 12.35 -4.77
N PHE A 90 23.01 12.70 -5.29
CA PHE A 90 22.32 12.06 -6.42
C PHE A 90 22.04 13.08 -7.52
#